data_AF-A0A1L8HTA0-F1
#
_entry.id   AF-A0A1L8HTA0-F1
#
_cell.length_a   1.000
_cell.length_b   1.000
_cell.length_c   1.000
_cell.angle_alpha   90.00
_cell.angle_beta   90.00
_cell.angle_gamma   90.00
#
_symmetry.space_group_name_H-M   'P 1'
#
loop_
_entity.id
_entity.type
_entity.pdbx_description
1 polymer ?
#
loop_
_entity_poly.entity_id
_entity_poly.type
_entity_poly.pdbx_seq_one_letter_code
_entity_poly.pdbx_strand_id
1 'polypeptide(L)'
;MKLCAWLPLCALLLVLLPRTESCPARCDVSRCPSPICPSGYIPDRCNCCLICAAGEGDPCGREGEPPCGDSLQCKPPPGMRGAKGTCQCKHSSPVCANDGQTYENLCQLKAASRRALQKGHSPVVLLQKGTCPSGHQHPNSPRYKFNFIADVVEKIAPAVVHIELSLRHPLFGRNVPLSSGSGFIISDLGLIVTNAHVVSSSNAVSGRQYLKVQLHNGDSYEATIKDIDKKSDIATIKIYPKKKLPVLLLGQSADLRPGEFVVAIGSPFALQNTVTTGIVSTAQRDGKELGLRDSDMDYVQTDAIINYGNSGGPLVNLDGEVIGINTLKVAAGISFAIPSDRITKFMTESQDKKYKDGKKRFIGIKMLTITPSFAEERKIHNPDFPDVTSGIYVHEVVPNSPAQRGGIQVGDIIVKVNGRPLVTSSDLHEAVMNESPLLLEVRRGNDDMLFNLEPEVSM
;
A
#
# COMPACT_ATOMS: atom_id res chain seq x y z
N MET A 1 -69.31 26.43 43.81
CA MET A 1 -70.09 27.41 43.01
C MET A 1 -69.35 27.67 41.72
N LYS A 2 -70.09 27.68 40.61
CA LYS A 2 -69.66 27.87 39.21
C LYS A 2 -68.99 29.24 39.00
N LEU A 3 -68.09 29.31 38.01
CA LEU A 3 -67.79 30.45 37.10
C LEU A 3 -66.71 29.93 36.11
N CYS A 4 -67.03 29.31 34.98
CA CYS A 4 -67.51 29.88 33.71
C CYS A 4 -66.74 31.14 33.27
N ALA A 5 -65.74 30.95 32.40
CA ALA A 5 -65.10 32.01 31.63
C ALA A 5 -65.01 31.57 30.15
N TRP A 6 -65.32 32.52 29.28
CA TRP A 6 -65.64 32.40 27.86
C TRP A 6 -64.44 32.10 26.95
N LEU A 7 -64.69 31.39 25.85
CA LEU A 7 -63.84 31.32 24.65
C LEU A 7 -64.73 31.50 23.41
N PRO A 8 -64.35 32.30 22.40
CA PRO A 8 -65.18 32.56 21.24
C PRO A 8 -65.11 31.40 20.24
N LEU A 9 -66.28 31.01 19.70
CA LEU A 9 -66.39 30.13 18.54
C LEU A 9 -65.82 30.84 17.30
N CYS A 10 -64.76 30.29 16.73
CA CYS A 10 -64.35 30.59 15.36
C CYS A 10 -65.00 29.55 14.44
N ALA A 11 -66.01 29.97 13.67
CA ALA A 11 -66.72 29.13 12.73
C ALA A 11 -65.80 28.72 11.56
N LEU A 12 -65.49 27.43 11.44
CA LEU A 12 -64.89 26.87 10.23
C LEU A 12 -65.98 26.84 9.14
N LEU A 13 -65.83 27.70 8.13
CA LEU A 13 -66.54 27.57 6.86
C LEU A 13 -66.07 26.27 6.17
N LEU A 14 -66.86 25.21 6.30
CA LEU A 14 -66.79 24.05 5.40
C LEU A 14 -67.34 24.47 4.04
N VAL A 15 -66.44 24.80 3.11
CA VAL A 15 -66.77 24.88 1.69
C VAL A 15 -67.05 23.45 1.21
N LEU A 16 -68.33 23.13 1.08
CA LEU A 16 -68.81 21.93 0.39
C LEU A 16 -68.48 22.08 -1.11
N LEU A 17 -67.43 21.41 -1.57
CA LEU A 17 -67.18 21.20 -3.00
C LEU A 17 -68.23 20.22 -3.56
N PRO A 18 -68.83 20.51 -4.73
CA PRO A 18 -69.89 19.69 -5.29
C PRO A 18 -69.33 18.33 -5.75
N ARG A 19 -70.10 17.27 -5.49
CA ARG A 19 -69.87 15.93 -6.06
C ARG A 19 -70.32 15.93 -7.52
N THR A 20 -69.50 15.29 -8.36
CA THR A 20 -69.68 14.96 -9.79
C THR A 20 -69.32 16.04 -10.83
N GLU A 21 -68.02 16.36 -10.94
CA GLU A 21 -67.48 16.86 -12.21
C GLU A 21 -66.98 15.68 -13.05
N SER A 22 -67.54 15.53 -14.25
CA SER A 22 -67.01 14.64 -15.28
C SER A 22 -65.64 15.16 -15.74
N CYS A 23 -64.67 14.26 -15.92
CA CYS A 23 -63.33 14.63 -16.39
C CYS A 23 -63.39 15.42 -17.70
N PRO A 24 -62.57 16.49 -17.86
CA PRO A 24 -62.56 17.28 -19.08
C PRO A 24 -62.09 16.44 -20.28
N ALA A 25 -62.66 16.68 -21.46
CA ALA A 25 -62.31 15.94 -22.67
C ALA A 25 -60.85 16.17 -23.14
N ARG A 26 -60.22 17.26 -22.71
CA ARG A 26 -58.79 17.56 -22.91
C ARG A 26 -58.20 18.15 -21.64
N CYS A 27 -57.00 17.68 -21.30
CA CYS A 27 -56.25 18.12 -20.14
C CYS A 27 -55.36 19.32 -20.44
N ASP A 28 -55.56 20.42 -19.71
CA ASP A 28 -54.68 21.58 -19.71
C ASP A 28 -53.73 21.50 -18.51
N VAL A 29 -52.57 20.87 -18.72
CA VAL A 29 -51.55 20.65 -17.69
C VAL A 29 -50.95 21.94 -17.13
N SER A 30 -51.08 23.06 -17.85
CA SER A 30 -50.54 24.36 -17.41
C SER A 30 -51.26 24.93 -16.20
N ARG A 31 -52.50 24.48 -15.96
CA ARG A 31 -53.33 24.90 -14.82
C ARG A 31 -53.18 23.99 -13.60
N CYS A 32 -52.38 22.93 -13.70
CA CYS A 32 -52.21 21.98 -12.62
C CYS A 32 -51.44 22.63 -11.45
N PRO A 33 -51.85 22.38 -10.19
CA PRO A 33 -51.03 22.76 -9.05
C PRO A 33 -49.71 21.98 -9.09
N SER A 34 -48.64 22.59 -8.56
CA SER A 34 -47.33 21.95 -8.38
C SER A 34 -47.05 21.72 -6.90
N PRO A 35 -47.76 20.76 -6.25
CA PRO A 35 -47.61 20.51 -4.83
C PRO A 35 -46.25 19.89 -4.50
N ILE A 36 -45.76 20.13 -3.29
CA ILE A 36 -44.56 19.46 -2.76
C ILE A 36 -45.01 18.11 -2.21
N CYS A 37 -44.69 17.02 -2.91
CA CYS A 37 -45.12 15.67 -2.55
C CYS A 37 -43.95 14.76 -2.09
N PRO A 38 -43.62 14.72 -0.79
CA PRO A 38 -42.56 13.88 -0.24
C PRO A 38 -42.74 12.38 -0.51
N SER A 39 -43.99 11.93 -0.66
CA SER A 39 -44.34 10.53 -0.89
C SER A 39 -44.31 10.13 -2.38
N GLY A 40 -44.02 11.08 -3.27
CA GLY A 40 -44.11 10.89 -4.71
C GLY A 40 -45.39 11.46 -5.31
N TYR A 41 -45.45 11.47 -6.64
CA TYR A 41 -46.56 11.99 -7.41
C TYR A 41 -47.33 10.85 -8.05
N ILE A 42 -48.65 11.03 -8.13
CA ILE A 42 -49.56 10.15 -8.85
C ILE A 42 -50.50 11.01 -9.71
N PRO A 43 -51.05 10.47 -10.79
CA PRO A 43 -52.11 11.16 -11.51
C PRO A 43 -53.36 11.31 -10.65
N ASP A 44 -54.09 12.41 -10.84
CA ASP A 44 -55.45 12.56 -10.33
C ASP A 44 -56.44 11.57 -10.99
N ARG A 45 -57.71 11.59 -10.54
CA ARG A 45 -58.75 10.69 -11.06
C ARG A 45 -58.97 10.81 -12.58
N CYS A 46 -58.68 11.98 -13.15
CA CYS A 46 -58.86 12.27 -14.56
C CYS A 46 -57.58 12.05 -15.39
N ASN A 47 -56.51 11.55 -14.76
CA ASN A 47 -55.20 11.37 -15.35
C ASN A 47 -54.63 12.67 -15.96
N CYS A 48 -54.90 13.80 -15.29
CA CYS A 48 -54.68 15.15 -15.80
C CYS A 48 -53.54 15.87 -15.07
N CYS A 49 -53.67 16.01 -13.76
CA CYS A 49 -52.69 16.67 -12.91
C CYS A 49 -51.95 15.67 -12.01
N LEU A 50 -50.72 16.03 -11.63
CA LEU A 50 -49.97 15.31 -10.61
C LEU A 50 -50.41 15.78 -9.22
N ILE A 51 -50.89 14.84 -8.41
CA ILE A 51 -51.24 15.05 -7.01
C ILE A 51 -50.31 14.23 -6.11
N CYS A 52 -50.34 14.51 -4.80
CA CYS A 52 -49.51 13.76 -3.86
C CYS A 52 -50.06 12.36 -3.64
N ALA A 53 -49.17 11.38 -3.73
CA ALA A 53 -49.47 10.02 -3.29
C ALA A 53 -49.62 9.94 -1.77
N ALA A 54 -50.36 8.94 -1.27
CA ALA A 54 -50.48 8.69 0.15
C ALA A 54 -49.11 8.31 0.75
N GLY A 55 -48.75 8.97 1.85
CA GLY A 55 -47.53 8.72 2.60
C GLY A 55 -47.63 7.54 3.55
N GLU A 56 -46.52 7.19 4.19
CA GLU A 56 -46.52 6.12 5.20
C GLU A 56 -47.40 6.50 6.39
N GLY A 57 -48.31 5.60 6.78
CA GLY A 57 -49.31 5.81 7.82
C GLY A 57 -50.67 6.34 7.31
N ASP A 58 -50.72 6.87 6.08
CA ASP A 58 -51.97 7.38 5.51
C ASP A 58 -52.96 6.25 5.18
N PRO A 59 -54.27 6.52 5.24
CA PRO A 59 -55.30 5.54 4.88
C PRO A 59 -55.25 5.22 3.38
N CYS A 60 -55.51 3.96 3.04
CA CYS A 60 -55.54 3.49 1.67
C CYS A 60 -56.57 2.38 1.46
N GLY A 61 -56.93 2.18 0.19
CA GLY A 61 -57.79 1.08 -0.26
C GLY A 61 -59.28 1.42 -0.35
N ARG A 62 -59.69 2.68 -0.15
CA ARG A 62 -61.06 3.13 -0.47
C ARG A 62 -61.14 3.89 -1.79
N GLU A 63 -62.36 3.93 -2.33
CA GLU A 63 -62.71 4.78 -3.46
C GLU A 63 -62.53 6.26 -3.08
N GLY A 64 -61.66 6.97 -3.83
CA GLY A 64 -61.32 8.37 -3.58
C GLY A 64 -60.09 8.60 -2.69
N GLU A 65 -59.52 7.58 -2.07
CA GLU A 65 -58.22 7.69 -1.38
C GLU A 65 -57.07 7.55 -2.39
N PRO A 66 -56.03 8.42 -2.34
CA PRO A 66 -54.90 8.31 -3.25
C PRO A 66 -54.12 7.00 -2.99
N PRO A 67 -53.61 6.32 -4.03
CA PRO A 67 -52.73 5.17 -3.86
C PRO A 67 -51.47 5.54 -3.06
N CYS A 68 -50.93 4.53 -2.35
CA CYS A 68 -49.67 4.66 -1.64
C CYS A 68 -48.53 5.01 -2.59
N GLY A 69 -47.65 5.92 -2.13
CA GLY A 69 -46.50 6.37 -2.90
C GLY A 69 -45.42 5.32 -3.12
N ASP A 70 -44.38 5.70 -3.87
CA ASP A 70 -43.32 4.79 -4.29
C ASP A 70 -42.66 4.08 -3.10
N SER A 71 -42.53 2.75 -3.20
CA SER A 71 -41.98 1.84 -2.19
C SER A 71 -42.90 1.55 -0.98
N LEU A 72 -44.10 2.13 -0.93
CA LEU A 72 -45.15 1.80 0.04
C LEU A 72 -46.11 0.75 -0.51
N GLN A 73 -46.82 0.06 0.37
CA GLN A 73 -47.86 -0.91 0.05
C GLN A 73 -49.06 -0.70 0.98
N CYS A 74 -50.27 -0.79 0.42
CA CYS A 74 -51.48 -0.71 1.22
C CYS A 74 -51.70 -2.01 1.97
N LYS A 75 -51.65 -1.97 3.31
CA LYS A 75 -51.83 -3.16 4.16
C LYS A 75 -53.05 -3.01 5.06
N PRO A 76 -54.02 -3.94 5.00
CA PRO A 76 -55.13 -3.98 5.96
C PRO A 76 -54.65 -4.42 7.34
N PRO A 77 -55.36 -4.05 8.42
CA PRO A 77 -55.05 -4.51 9.77
C PRO A 77 -55.13 -6.05 9.87
N PRO A 78 -54.25 -6.67 10.68
CA PRO A 78 -54.19 -8.12 10.82
C PRO A 78 -55.53 -8.68 11.31
N GLY A 79 -56.05 -9.71 10.63
CA GLY A 79 -57.28 -10.41 11.01
C GLY A 79 -58.58 -9.87 10.39
N MET A 80 -58.56 -8.78 9.62
CA MET A 80 -59.75 -8.24 8.95
C MET A 80 -59.59 -8.14 7.43
N ARG A 81 -60.05 -9.17 6.71
CA ARG A 81 -60.16 -9.11 5.24
C ARG A 81 -61.31 -8.15 4.87
N GLY A 82 -61.01 -7.10 4.11
CA GLY A 82 -61.97 -6.06 3.72
C GLY A 82 -61.97 -4.80 4.59
N ALA A 83 -61.11 -4.72 5.61
CA ALA A 83 -60.92 -3.50 6.40
C ALA A 83 -59.97 -2.50 5.72
N LYS A 84 -60.15 -1.23 6.08
CA LYS A 84 -59.38 -0.06 5.64
C LYS A 84 -57.89 -0.27 5.89
N GLY A 85 -57.06 -0.10 4.86
CA GLY A 85 -55.62 -0.28 4.98
C GLY A 85 -54.89 1.00 5.37
N THR A 86 -53.62 0.85 5.74
CA THR A 86 -52.67 1.97 5.83
C THR A 86 -51.48 1.71 4.92
N CYS A 87 -50.91 2.78 4.37
CA CYS A 87 -49.70 2.69 3.58
C CYS A 87 -48.51 2.36 4.49
N GLN A 88 -47.83 1.26 4.21
CA GLN A 88 -46.68 0.78 4.99
C GLN A 88 -45.48 0.55 4.08
N CYS A 89 -44.26 0.78 4.58
CA CYS A 89 -43.08 0.48 3.79
C CYS A 89 -42.93 -1.02 3.47
N LYS A 90 -42.46 -1.34 2.26
CA LYS A 90 -42.11 -2.71 1.89
C LYS A 90 -40.91 -3.24 2.70
N HIS A 91 -40.01 -2.36 3.12
CA HIS A 91 -38.79 -2.69 3.85
C HIS A 91 -38.77 -1.96 5.19
N SER A 92 -39.22 -2.59 6.27
CA SER A 92 -39.38 -1.98 7.59
C SER A 92 -38.12 -1.99 8.47
N SER A 93 -36.94 -2.27 7.90
CA SER A 93 -35.69 -2.29 8.65
C SER A 93 -35.07 -0.89 8.68
N PRO A 94 -34.48 -0.47 9.82
CA PRO A 94 -33.82 0.83 9.92
C PRO A 94 -32.68 0.93 8.92
N VAL A 95 -32.42 2.16 8.47
CA VAL A 95 -31.37 2.47 7.50
C VAL A 95 -30.60 3.71 7.91
N CYS A 96 -29.31 3.74 7.59
CA CYS A 96 -28.45 4.88 7.83
C CYS A 96 -28.25 5.70 6.55
N ALA A 97 -28.31 7.01 6.69
CA ALA A 97 -28.15 7.95 5.59
C ALA A 97 -26.86 8.79 5.69
N ASN A 98 -26.51 9.44 4.59
CA ASN A 98 -25.35 10.34 4.47
C ASN A 98 -25.42 11.61 5.32
N ASP A 99 -26.60 11.93 5.88
CA ASP A 99 -26.80 13.01 6.85
C ASP A 99 -26.51 12.56 8.30
N GLY A 100 -26.08 11.31 8.50
CA GLY A 100 -25.81 10.71 9.80
C GLY A 100 -27.08 10.36 10.59
N GLN A 101 -28.27 10.52 10.02
CA GLN A 101 -29.53 10.18 10.67
C GLN A 101 -29.93 8.73 10.37
N THR A 102 -30.45 8.07 11.41
CA THR A 102 -31.11 6.77 11.26
C THR A 102 -32.57 7.01 10.90
N TYR A 103 -32.99 6.46 9.78
CA TYR A 103 -34.39 6.41 9.37
C TYR A 103 -34.97 5.05 9.76
N GLU A 104 -36.24 5.01 10.19
CA GLU A 104 -36.93 3.78 10.60
C GLU A 104 -36.99 2.76 9.48
N ASN A 105 -37.05 3.24 8.23
CA ASN A 105 -37.14 2.41 7.04
C ASN A 105 -36.67 3.16 5.79
N LEU A 106 -36.51 2.43 4.69
CA LEU A 106 -36.06 2.98 3.41
C LEU A 106 -37.05 3.99 2.79
N CYS A 107 -38.35 3.84 3.06
CA CYS A 107 -39.38 4.71 2.52
C CYS A 107 -39.31 6.11 3.17
N GLN A 108 -39.06 6.17 4.47
CA GLN A 108 -38.84 7.41 5.21
C GLN A 108 -37.60 8.17 4.70
N LEU A 109 -36.49 7.45 4.46
CA LEU A 109 -35.27 8.04 3.87
C LEU A 109 -35.55 8.63 2.48
N LYS A 110 -36.21 7.89 1.59
CA LYS A 110 -36.58 8.40 0.25
C LYS A 110 -37.48 9.62 0.32
N ALA A 111 -38.42 9.65 1.27
CA ALA A 111 -39.27 10.82 1.49
C ALA A 111 -38.47 12.04 1.98
N ALA A 112 -37.49 11.84 2.87
CA ALA A 112 -36.58 12.90 3.31
C ALA A 112 -35.69 13.41 2.16
N SER A 113 -35.16 12.51 1.33
CA SER A 113 -34.37 12.84 0.14
C SER A 113 -35.15 13.72 -0.85
N ARG A 114 -36.40 13.36 -1.15
CA ARG A 114 -37.29 14.16 -2.01
C ARG A 114 -37.59 15.54 -1.43
N ARG A 115 -37.83 15.64 -0.12
CA ARG A 115 -37.99 16.94 0.57
C ARG A 115 -36.74 17.81 0.47
N ALA A 116 -35.55 17.22 0.62
CA ALA A 116 -34.29 17.94 0.52
C ALA A 116 -34.10 18.52 -0.89
N LEU A 117 -34.28 17.70 -1.92
CA LEU A 117 -34.21 18.12 -3.32
C LEU A 117 -35.22 19.23 -3.66
N GLN A 118 -36.46 19.12 -3.18
CA GLN A 118 -37.51 20.14 -3.40
C GLN A 118 -37.18 21.47 -2.71
N LYS A 119 -36.31 21.48 -1.70
CA LYS A 119 -35.81 22.69 -1.03
C LYS A 119 -34.48 23.20 -1.60
N GLY A 120 -33.96 22.58 -2.67
CA GLY A 120 -32.66 22.94 -3.25
C GLY A 120 -31.44 22.44 -2.45
N HIS A 121 -31.65 21.50 -1.52
CA HIS A 121 -30.55 20.85 -0.79
C HIS A 121 -30.10 19.56 -1.48
N SER A 122 -28.90 19.08 -1.12
CA SER A 122 -28.37 17.80 -1.56
C SER A 122 -29.29 16.63 -1.15
N PRO A 123 -29.40 15.57 -1.98
CA PRO A 123 -30.23 14.41 -1.66
C PRO A 123 -29.70 13.63 -0.46
N VAL A 124 -30.63 13.11 0.34
CA VAL A 124 -30.33 12.14 1.39
C VAL A 124 -30.20 10.76 0.73
N VAL A 125 -29.08 10.08 0.93
CA VAL A 125 -28.73 8.81 0.26
C VAL A 125 -28.47 7.73 1.29
N LEU A 126 -28.93 6.52 1.00
CA LEU A 126 -28.68 5.33 1.81
C LEU A 126 -27.17 5.01 1.83
N LEU A 127 -26.56 5.00 3.02
CA LEU A 127 -25.19 4.53 3.21
C LEU A 127 -25.16 3.03 3.51
N GLN A 128 -25.96 2.60 4.48
CA GLN A 128 -25.98 1.20 4.91
C GLN A 128 -27.34 0.80 5.50
N LYS A 129 -27.60 -0.51 5.52
CA LYS A 129 -28.72 -1.10 6.26
C LYS A 129 -28.41 -1.11 7.75
N GLY A 130 -29.42 -0.95 8.59
CA GLY A 130 -29.27 -0.85 10.04
C GLY A 130 -29.19 0.60 10.53
N THR A 131 -29.03 0.78 11.84
CA THR A 131 -28.91 2.09 12.46
C THR A 131 -27.59 2.77 12.06
N CYS A 132 -27.57 4.09 11.98
CA CYS A 132 -26.30 4.80 11.92
C CYS A 132 -25.50 4.48 13.17
N PRO A 133 -24.19 4.18 13.04
CA PRO A 133 -23.35 3.92 14.20
C PRO A 133 -23.33 5.20 15.04
N SER A 134 -23.63 5.06 16.34
CA SER A 134 -23.59 6.17 17.33
C SER A 134 -22.18 6.72 17.58
N GLY A 135 -21.20 6.39 16.74
CA GLY A 135 -19.87 6.95 16.77
C GLY A 135 -19.91 8.32 16.11
N HIS A 136 -19.95 9.37 16.92
CA HIS A 136 -19.75 10.77 16.56
C HIS A 136 -18.80 10.97 15.36
N GLN A 137 -19.33 11.04 14.15
CA GLN A 137 -18.69 11.73 13.05
C GLN A 137 -19.29 13.13 13.05
N HIS A 138 -18.69 14.02 13.84
CA HIS A 138 -18.90 15.45 13.70
C HIS A 138 -17.94 15.90 12.57
N PRO A 139 -18.39 16.04 11.30
CA PRO A 139 -17.52 16.47 10.20
C PRO A 139 -16.87 17.83 10.46
N ASN A 140 -17.48 18.65 11.33
CA ASN A 140 -16.94 19.93 11.76
C ASN A 140 -15.98 19.86 12.96
N SER A 141 -15.80 18.68 13.58
CA SER A 141 -14.85 18.59 14.69
C SER A 141 -13.41 18.64 14.16
N PRO A 142 -12.48 19.30 14.90
CA PRO A 142 -11.09 19.38 14.51
C PRO A 142 -10.44 18.02 14.21
N ARG A 143 -10.88 16.95 14.88
CA ARG A 143 -10.37 15.58 14.68
C ARG A 143 -10.59 15.08 13.26
N TYR A 144 -11.76 15.28 12.65
CA TYR A 144 -12.02 14.81 11.28
C TYR A 144 -11.57 15.81 10.23
N LYS A 145 -11.28 17.05 10.61
CA LYS A 145 -10.85 18.11 9.69
C LYS A 145 -9.32 18.20 9.52
N PHE A 146 -8.55 17.88 10.55
CA PHE A 146 -7.10 18.16 10.59
C PHE A 146 -6.22 16.92 10.79
N ASN A 147 -6.78 15.70 10.79
CA ASN A 147 -5.98 14.47 10.88
C ASN A 147 -5.41 14.00 9.53
N PHE A 148 -4.88 14.93 8.74
CA PHE A 148 -4.32 14.63 7.40
C PHE A 148 -3.18 13.60 7.44
N ILE A 149 -2.42 13.52 8.55
CA ILE A 149 -1.38 12.49 8.73
C ILE A 149 -2.01 11.09 8.80
N ALA A 150 -3.15 10.95 9.50
CA ALA A 150 -3.84 9.66 9.58
C ALA A 150 -4.38 9.23 8.22
N ASP A 151 -4.91 10.19 7.44
CA ASP A 151 -5.41 9.94 6.08
C ASP A 151 -4.30 9.44 5.15
N VAL A 152 -3.11 10.06 5.23
CA VAL A 152 -1.92 9.63 4.49
C VAL A 152 -1.48 8.23 4.89
N VAL A 153 -1.42 7.94 6.19
CA VAL A 153 -1.04 6.61 6.71
C VAL A 153 -2.01 5.54 6.24
N GLU A 154 -3.32 5.78 6.33
CA GLU A 154 -4.35 4.84 5.88
C GLU A 154 -4.22 4.54 4.38
N LYS A 155 -3.91 5.56 3.57
CA LYS A 155 -3.69 5.41 2.14
C LYS A 155 -2.45 4.57 1.80
N ILE A 156 -1.32 4.82 2.48
CA ILE A 156 -0.02 4.24 2.08
C ILE A 156 0.31 2.91 2.76
N ALA A 157 -0.19 2.68 3.98
CA ALA A 157 0.16 1.52 4.81
C ALA A 157 0.03 0.16 4.11
N PRO A 158 -1.00 -0.10 3.27
CA PRO A 158 -1.13 -1.39 2.57
C PRO A 158 0.03 -1.73 1.63
N ALA A 159 0.76 -0.72 1.13
CA ALA A 159 1.88 -0.90 0.20
C ALA A 159 3.26 -0.95 0.89
N VAL A 160 3.31 -0.75 2.21
CA VAL A 160 4.52 -0.87 3.03
C VAL A 160 4.70 -2.32 3.47
N VAL A 161 5.94 -2.79 3.46
CA VAL A 161 6.29 -4.18 3.75
C VAL A 161 7.40 -4.28 4.78
N HIS A 162 7.39 -5.38 5.54
CA HIS A 162 8.51 -5.80 6.37
C HIS A 162 9.46 -6.68 5.56
N ILE A 163 10.77 -6.48 5.72
CA ILE A 163 11.82 -7.23 5.02
C ILE A 163 12.74 -7.84 6.08
N GLU A 164 12.99 -9.14 5.95
CA GLU A 164 13.86 -9.88 6.84
C GLU A 164 14.84 -10.72 6.01
N LEU A 165 16.13 -10.50 6.23
CA LEU A 165 17.20 -11.35 5.71
C LEU A 165 17.57 -12.36 6.79
N SER A 166 17.49 -13.65 6.50
CA SER A 166 17.89 -14.71 7.44
C SER A 166 18.91 -15.66 6.82
N LEU A 167 19.74 -16.28 7.67
CA LEU A 167 20.57 -17.42 7.33
C LEU A 167 19.87 -18.71 7.72
N ARG A 168 19.78 -19.65 6.78
CA ARG A 168 19.32 -21.01 7.11
C ARG A 168 20.51 -21.85 7.57
N HIS A 169 20.54 -22.21 8.85
CA HIS A 169 21.63 -23.03 9.40
C HIS A 169 21.57 -24.47 8.84
N PRO A 170 22.64 -25.00 8.20
CA PRO A 170 22.63 -26.30 7.53
C PRO A 170 22.31 -27.47 8.46
N LEU A 171 22.84 -27.43 9.69
CA LEU A 171 22.74 -28.53 10.66
C LEU A 171 21.45 -28.55 11.51
N PHE A 172 20.84 -27.39 11.79
CA PHE A 172 19.72 -27.27 12.74
C PHE A 172 18.41 -26.84 12.07
N GLY A 173 18.43 -26.49 10.78
CA GLY A 173 17.23 -26.03 10.06
C GLY A 173 16.60 -24.73 10.58
N ARG A 174 17.23 -24.06 11.55
CA ARG A 174 16.78 -22.78 12.11
C ARG A 174 17.24 -21.62 11.24
N ASN A 175 16.33 -20.66 11.04
CA ASN A 175 16.63 -19.39 10.40
C ASN A 175 17.11 -18.39 11.46
N VAL A 176 18.29 -17.83 11.27
CA VAL A 176 18.85 -16.78 12.14
C VAL A 176 18.72 -15.45 11.40
N PRO A 177 18.02 -14.44 11.94
CA PRO A 177 17.90 -13.14 11.31
C PRO A 177 19.28 -12.45 11.25
N LEU A 178 19.64 -11.97 10.06
CA LEU A 178 20.86 -11.20 9.79
C LEU A 178 20.60 -9.71 9.71
N SER A 179 19.51 -9.33 9.04
CA SER A 179 19.12 -7.94 8.82
C SER A 179 17.60 -7.87 8.77
N SER A 180 17.06 -6.74 9.19
CA SER A 180 15.62 -6.50 9.28
C SER A 180 15.36 -5.02 8.99
N GLY A 181 14.28 -4.75 8.26
CA GLY A 181 13.92 -3.39 7.88
C GLY A 181 12.58 -3.36 7.17
N SER A 182 12.33 -2.24 6.50
CA SER A 182 11.10 -1.98 5.76
C SER A 182 11.37 -1.84 4.26
N GLY A 183 10.30 -1.89 3.48
CA GLY A 183 10.30 -1.52 2.07
C GLY A 183 8.92 -1.07 1.64
N PHE A 184 8.78 -0.75 0.36
CA PHE A 184 7.50 -0.40 -0.23
C PHE A 184 7.37 -0.91 -1.65
N ILE A 185 6.13 -1.24 -2.03
CA ILE A 185 5.80 -1.83 -3.31
C ILE A 185 5.60 -0.72 -4.35
N ILE A 186 6.33 -0.79 -5.46
CA ILE A 186 6.26 0.17 -6.58
C ILE A 186 5.63 -0.40 -7.85
N SER A 187 5.27 -1.69 -7.85
CA SER A 187 4.59 -2.35 -8.97
C SER A 187 3.61 -3.40 -8.45
N ASP A 188 2.43 -3.46 -9.07
CA ASP A 188 1.35 -4.40 -8.71
C ASP A 188 1.75 -5.86 -8.93
N LEU A 189 2.82 -6.10 -9.68
CA LEU A 189 3.45 -7.40 -9.90
C LEU A 189 4.40 -7.82 -8.77
N GLY A 190 4.67 -6.97 -7.77
CA GLY A 190 5.53 -7.31 -6.62
C GLY A 190 6.98 -6.86 -6.72
N LEU A 191 7.24 -5.71 -7.36
CA LEU A 191 8.54 -5.05 -7.28
C LEU A 191 8.56 -4.13 -6.06
N ILE A 192 9.59 -4.27 -5.23
CA ILE A 192 9.73 -3.57 -3.95
C ILE A 192 11.05 -2.83 -3.93
N VAL A 193 11.04 -1.62 -3.37
CA VAL A 193 12.23 -0.80 -3.11
C VAL A 193 12.53 -0.80 -1.62
N THR A 194 13.80 -0.83 -1.28
CA THR A 194 14.34 -0.74 0.09
C THR A 194 15.80 -0.27 0.05
N ASN A 195 16.47 -0.22 1.19
CA ASN A 195 17.89 0.05 1.25
C ASN A 195 18.77 -1.16 0.97
N ALA A 196 19.98 -0.93 0.48
CA ALA A 196 20.94 -1.99 0.21
C ALA A 196 21.38 -2.71 1.49
N HIS A 197 21.53 -1.99 2.61
CA HIS A 197 21.89 -2.58 3.91
C HIS A 197 20.77 -3.43 4.54
N VAL A 198 19.51 -3.26 4.14
CA VAL A 198 18.40 -4.11 4.61
C VAL A 198 18.49 -5.51 4.00
N VAL A 199 18.95 -5.61 2.76
CA VAL A 199 18.97 -6.86 1.99
C VAL A 199 20.36 -7.48 1.86
N SER A 200 21.39 -6.85 2.42
CA SER A 200 22.76 -7.35 2.39
C SER A 200 23.41 -7.30 3.77
N SER A 201 24.25 -8.29 4.06
CA SER A 201 25.04 -8.38 5.29
C SER A 201 26.52 -8.40 4.94
N SER A 202 27.34 -7.69 5.74
CA SER A 202 28.80 -7.65 5.62
C SER A 202 29.50 -8.87 6.22
N ASN A 203 28.79 -9.65 7.04
CA ASN A 203 29.39 -10.80 7.72
C ASN A 203 29.42 -12.00 6.76
N ALA A 204 30.63 -12.48 6.47
CA ALA A 204 30.88 -13.68 5.67
C ALA A 204 30.48 -14.95 6.46
N VAL A 205 29.17 -15.17 6.61
CA VAL A 205 28.66 -16.36 7.30
C VAL A 205 28.30 -17.43 6.27
N SER A 206 28.93 -18.60 6.38
CA SER A 206 28.65 -19.75 5.50
C SER A 206 27.20 -20.21 5.63
N GLY A 207 26.41 -20.06 4.56
CA GLY A 207 25.03 -20.54 4.50
C GLY A 207 24.21 -19.86 3.39
N ARG A 208 23.11 -20.50 2.98
CA ARG A 208 22.20 -19.92 1.99
C ARG A 208 21.38 -18.80 2.65
N GLN A 209 21.58 -17.58 2.17
CA GLN A 209 20.75 -16.43 2.54
C GLN A 209 19.34 -16.59 2.00
N TYR A 210 18.36 -16.24 2.82
CA TYR A 210 16.94 -16.29 2.51
C TYR A 210 16.33 -14.93 2.81
N LEU A 211 15.69 -14.32 1.81
CA LEU A 211 15.03 -13.02 1.95
C LEU A 211 13.53 -13.22 2.03
N LYS A 212 12.93 -12.74 3.11
CA LYS A 212 11.50 -12.83 3.37
C LYS A 212 10.89 -11.43 3.34
N VAL A 213 9.74 -11.31 2.68
CA VAL A 213 8.92 -10.10 2.68
C VAL A 213 7.59 -10.45 3.31
N GLN A 214 7.12 -9.60 4.22
CA GLN A 214 5.80 -9.72 4.81
C GLN A 214 4.97 -8.47 4.52
N LEU A 215 3.75 -8.70 4.03
CA LEU A 215 2.81 -7.66 3.65
C LEU A 215 1.99 -7.18 4.86
N HIS A 216 1.33 -6.04 4.71
CA HIS A 216 0.42 -5.46 5.71
C HIS A 216 -0.71 -6.43 6.15
N ASN A 217 -1.18 -7.29 5.25
CA ASN A 217 -2.22 -8.29 5.56
C ASN A 217 -1.68 -9.54 6.29
N GLY A 218 -0.38 -9.62 6.55
CA GLY A 218 0.30 -10.74 7.21
C GLY A 218 0.88 -11.79 6.25
N ASP A 219 0.54 -11.76 4.96
CA ASP A 219 1.07 -12.70 3.97
C ASP A 219 2.59 -12.58 3.85
N SER A 220 3.28 -13.72 3.76
CA SER A 220 4.73 -13.79 3.63
C SER A 220 5.15 -14.39 2.29
N TYR A 221 6.18 -13.82 1.68
CA TYR A 221 6.73 -14.22 0.39
C TYR A 221 8.25 -14.36 0.48
N GLU A 222 8.81 -15.33 -0.23
CA GLU A 222 10.24 -15.34 -0.54
C GLU A 222 10.52 -14.29 -1.61
N ALA A 223 11.60 -13.53 -1.43
CA ALA A 223 12.01 -12.47 -2.31
C ALA A 223 13.39 -12.73 -2.90
N THR A 224 13.63 -12.18 -4.09
CA THR A 224 14.93 -12.23 -4.77
C THR A 224 15.43 -10.81 -4.99
N ILE A 225 16.73 -10.59 -4.79
CA ILE A 225 17.35 -9.30 -5.10
C ILE A 225 17.42 -9.16 -6.61
N LYS A 226 16.80 -8.12 -7.15
CA LYS A 226 16.77 -7.85 -8.59
C LYS A 226 17.94 -6.96 -8.98
N ASP A 227 18.14 -5.88 -8.24
CA ASP A 227 19.20 -4.89 -8.46
C ASP A 227 19.61 -4.29 -7.11
N ILE A 228 20.90 -3.97 -6.95
CA ILE A 228 21.44 -3.38 -5.71
C ILE A 228 22.56 -2.40 -6.05
N ASP A 229 22.51 -1.21 -5.48
CA ASP A 229 23.59 -0.24 -5.50
C ASP A 229 23.99 0.12 -4.06
N LYS A 230 25.13 -0.43 -3.63
CA LYS A 230 25.67 -0.18 -2.29
C LYS A 230 26.18 1.26 -2.12
N LYS A 231 26.53 1.97 -3.21
CA LYS A 231 27.01 3.35 -3.13
C LYS A 231 25.87 4.30 -2.80
N SER A 232 24.72 4.12 -3.44
CA SER A 232 23.51 4.91 -3.14
C SER A 232 22.64 4.34 -2.02
N ASP A 233 22.98 3.15 -1.52
CA ASP A 233 22.21 2.40 -0.54
C ASP A 233 20.76 2.11 -0.98
N ILE A 234 20.56 1.83 -2.27
CA ILE A 234 19.26 1.47 -2.86
C ILE A 234 19.28 0.02 -3.33
N ALA A 235 18.20 -0.72 -3.06
CA ALA A 235 17.98 -2.03 -3.63
C ALA A 235 16.54 -2.19 -4.13
N THR A 236 16.39 -3.01 -5.18
CA THR A 236 15.09 -3.54 -5.57
C THR A 236 15.04 -5.04 -5.40
N ILE A 237 13.92 -5.51 -4.86
CA ILE A 237 13.65 -6.93 -4.66
C ILE A 237 12.34 -7.30 -5.33
N LYS A 238 12.21 -8.57 -5.69
CA LYS A 238 11.07 -9.11 -6.42
C LYS A 238 10.43 -10.25 -5.66
N ILE A 239 9.11 -10.13 -5.45
CA ILE A 239 8.22 -11.21 -5.00
C ILE A 239 7.26 -11.60 -6.12
N TYR A 240 6.62 -12.76 -5.94
CA TYR A 240 5.64 -13.31 -6.89
C TYR A 240 4.29 -13.49 -6.20
N PRO A 241 3.47 -12.42 -6.13
CA PRO A 241 2.20 -12.45 -5.42
C PRO A 241 1.12 -13.19 -6.24
N LYS A 242 0.16 -13.79 -5.53
CA LYS A 242 -0.99 -14.47 -6.18
C LYS A 242 -2.04 -13.47 -6.72
N LYS A 243 -2.06 -12.25 -6.19
CA LYS A 243 -2.99 -11.17 -6.52
C LYS A 243 -2.19 -9.90 -6.78
N LYS A 244 -2.79 -8.96 -7.51
CA LYS A 244 -2.23 -7.62 -7.66
C LYS A 244 -2.08 -6.94 -6.29
N LEU A 245 -0.96 -6.28 -6.10
CA LEU A 245 -0.62 -5.60 -4.85
C LEU A 245 -0.96 -4.10 -4.90
N PRO A 246 -1.26 -3.47 -3.75
CA PRO A 246 -1.26 -2.02 -3.64
C PRO A 246 0.15 -1.47 -3.88
N VAL A 247 0.24 -0.29 -4.48
CA VAL A 247 1.51 0.33 -4.89
C VAL A 247 1.59 1.77 -4.41
N LEU A 248 2.81 2.24 -4.16
CA LEU A 248 3.12 3.66 -4.04
C LEU A 248 3.74 4.18 -5.33
N LEU A 249 3.44 5.44 -5.64
CA LEU A 249 4.03 6.16 -6.75
C LEU A 249 5.20 7.01 -6.24
N LEU A 250 6.22 7.17 -7.07
CA LEU A 250 7.32 8.09 -6.78
C LEU A 250 6.87 9.52 -7.13
N GLY A 251 7.07 10.45 -6.20
CA GLY A 251 6.98 11.88 -6.44
C GLY A 251 8.32 12.46 -6.93
N GLN A 252 8.37 13.76 -7.14
CA GLN A 252 9.58 14.49 -7.54
C GLN A 252 10.25 15.12 -6.33
N SER A 253 11.39 14.59 -5.90
CA SER A 253 12.10 15.10 -4.72
C SER A 253 12.70 16.49 -4.94
N ALA A 254 12.97 16.85 -6.20
CA ALA A 254 13.43 18.19 -6.59
C ALA A 254 12.40 19.30 -6.30
N ASP A 255 11.11 18.97 -6.21
CA ASP A 255 10.02 19.92 -5.96
C ASP A 255 9.74 20.13 -4.46
N LEU A 256 10.45 19.41 -3.58
CA LEU A 256 10.26 19.50 -2.13
C LEU A 256 10.58 20.90 -1.62
N ARG A 257 9.71 21.40 -0.76
CA ARG A 257 9.89 22.69 -0.10
C ARG A 257 10.30 22.50 1.36
N PRO A 258 11.28 23.28 1.88
CA PRO A 258 11.50 23.35 3.32
C PRO A 258 10.20 23.69 4.06
N GLY A 259 9.89 22.94 5.11
CA GLY A 259 8.66 23.05 5.89
C GLY A 259 7.50 22.17 5.42
N GLU A 260 7.64 21.44 4.31
CA GLU A 260 6.61 20.50 3.86
C GLU A 260 6.47 19.32 4.82
N PHE A 261 5.23 18.96 5.18
CA PHE A 261 4.96 17.81 6.04
C PHE A 261 5.28 16.50 5.33
N VAL A 262 5.95 15.62 6.06
CA VAL A 262 6.29 14.28 5.59
C VAL A 262 5.92 13.22 6.63
N VAL A 263 5.72 12.00 6.14
CA VAL A 263 5.45 10.82 6.96
C VAL A 263 6.51 9.77 6.64
N ALA A 264 7.29 9.40 7.65
CA ALA A 264 8.21 8.27 7.57
C ALA A 264 7.51 7.04 8.14
N ILE A 265 7.21 6.08 7.28
CA ILE A 265 6.52 4.85 7.65
C ILE A 265 7.39 3.62 7.40
N GLY A 266 7.24 2.63 8.24
CA GLY A 266 7.73 1.29 7.99
C GLY A 266 6.97 0.24 8.77
N SER A 267 7.38 -1.01 8.63
CA SER A 267 6.85 -2.17 9.30
C SER A 267 7.99 -2.86 10.06
N PRO A 268 8.39 -2.40 11.28
CA PRO A 268 9.42 -3.05 12.09
C PRO A 268 9.16 -4.52 12.36
N PHE A 269 7.88 -4.88 12.49
CA PHE A 269 7.43 -6.22 12.78
C PHE A 269 6.24 -6.55 11.89
N ALA A 270 6.03 -7.84 11.67
CA ALA A 270 4.78 -8.38 11.15
C ALA A 270 3.57 -7.67 11.78
N LEU A 271 2.74 -7.00 10.97
CA LEU A 271 1.46 -6.40 11.38
C LEU A 271 1.54 -5.11 12.25
N GLN A 272 2.72 -4.55 12.49
CA GLN A 272 2.85 -3.29 13.23
C GLN A 272 3.59 -2.26 12.39
N ASN A 273 2.88 -1.19 12.02
CA ASN A 273 3.49 -0.04 11.37
C ASN A 273 4.14 0.87 12.41
N THR A 274 5.36 1.32 12.17
CA THR A 274 5.94 2.48 12.85
C THR A 274 5.79 3.68 11.96
N VAL A 275 5.05 4.66 12.44
CA VAL A 275 4.79 5.91 11.75
C VAL A 275 5.38 7.03 12.57
N THR A 276 6.17 7.87 11.92
CA THR A 276 6.63 9.14 12.47
C THR A 276 6.33 10.23 11.44
N THR A 277 6.11 11.44 11.93
CA THR A 277 5.85 12.61 11.08
C THR A 277 6.81 13.72 11.46
N GLY A 278 7.10 14.56 10.48
CA GLY A 278 7.93 15.74 10.62
C GLY A 278 7.74 16.63 9.41
N ILE A 279 8.70 17.51 9.20
CA ILE A 279 8.81 18.38 8.03
C ILE A 279 10.12 18.13 7.30
N VAL A 280 10.18 18.55 6.04
CA VAL A 280 11.45 18.68 5.32
C VAL A 280 12.22 19.86 5.91
N SER A 281 13.39 19.61 6.50
CA SER A 281 14.28 20.67 6.96
C SER A 281 15.06 21.28 5.78
N THR A 282 15.55 20.41 4.89
CA THR A 282 16.30 20.77 3.68
C THR A 282 16.06 19.70 2.61
N ALA A 283 15.75 20.11 1.39
CA ALA A 283 15.52 19.18 0.28
C ALA A 283 16.81 18.58 -0.31
N GLN A 284 17.95 19.28 -0.15
CA GLN A 284 19.25 18.90 -0.70
C GLN A 284 20.34 19.20 0.32
N ARG A 285 20.79 18.18 1.05
CA ARG A 285 21.96 18.26 1.93
C ARG A 285 23.09 17.43 1.31
N ASP A 286 24.20 18.07 0.96
CA ASP A 286 25.37 17.37 0.42
C ASP A 286 25.92 16.40 1.48
N GLY A 287 26.03 15.11 1.13
CA GLY A 287 26.55 14.09 2.03
C GLY A 287 28.00 14.33 2.49
N LYS A 288 28.79 15.13 1.75
CA LYS A 288 30.12 15.57 2.17
C LYS A 288 30.07 16.44 3.43
N GLU A 289 29.01 17.24 3.61
CA GLU A 289 28.79 18.01 4.85
C GLU A 289 28.45 17.11 6.05
N LEU A 290 28.03 15.87 5.80
CA LEU A 290 27.71 14.86 6.81
C LEU A 290 28.92 14.01 7.21
N GLY A 291 30.11 14.31 6.68
CA GLY A 291 31.33 13.54 6.93
C GLY A 291 31.40 12.21 6.17
N LEU A 292 30.47 11.98 5.23
CA LEU A 292 30.49 10.81 4.34
C LEU A 292 31.49 11.09 3.21
N ARG A 293 32.75 10.70 3.44
CA ARG A 293 33.91 11.04 2.59
C ARG A 293 33.82 10.58 1.11
N ASP A 294 32.86 9.69 0.78
CA ASP A 294 32.67 9.12 -0.56
C ASP A 294 31.26 9.32 -1.16
N SER A 295 30.40 10.13 -0.53
CA SER A 295 29.05 10.38 -1.06
C SER A 295 28.99 11.65 -1.89
N ASP A 296 29.03 11.55 -3.21
CA ASP A 296 28.54 12.60 -4.13
C ASP A 296 27.00 12.60 -4.18
N MET A 297 26.35 12.39 -3.02
CA MET A 297 24.90 12.20 -2.92
C MET A 297 24.29 13.27 -2.03
N ASP A 298 23.21 13.85 -2.50
CA ASP A 298 22.35 14.72 -1.72
C ASP A 298 21.28 13.90 -1.00
N TYR A 299 20.93 14.31 0.21
CA TYR A 299 19.89 13.69 1.03
C TYR A 299 18.76 14.68 1.33
N VAL A 300 17.54 14.15 1.48
CA VAL A 300 16.44 14.88 2.08
C VAL A 300 16.61 14.84 3.59
N GLN A 301 16.73 16.00 4.22
CA GLN A 301 16.81 16.12 5.67
C GLN A 301 15.41 16.34 6.25
N THR A 302 15.07 15.60 7.31
CA THR A 302 13.80 15.73 8.03
C THR A 302 14.00 15.58 9.54
N ASP A 303 13.11 16.18 10.32
CA ASP A 303 12.99 15.95 11.76
C ASP A 303 12.07 14.77 12.11
N ALA A 304 11.41 14.16 11.11
CA ALA A 304 10.71 12.90 11.27
C ALA A 304 11.69 11.83 11.79
N ILE A 305 11.32 11.16 12.88
CA ILE A 305 12.22 10.20 13.53
C ILE A 305 12.35 8.95 12.65
N ILE A 306 13.58 8.66 12.22
CA ILE A 306 13.94 7.41 11.54
C ILE A 306 14.63 6.46 12.52
N ASN A 307 14.22 5.21 12.53
CA ASN A 307 14.78 4.13 13.35
C ASN A 307 14.87 2.83 12.52
N TYR A 308 15.42 1.77 13.11
CA TYR A 308 15.48 0.45 12.46
C TYR A 308 14.13 -0.05 11.96
N GLY A 309 13.03 0.39 12.58
CA GLY A 309 11.69 -0.02 12.23
C GLY A 309 11.14 0.57 10.93
N ASN A 310 11.56 1.79 10.56
CA ASN A 310 11.15 2.42 9.31
C ASN A 310 12.27 2.62 8.29
N SER A 311 13.52 2.26 8.62
CA SER A 311 14.63 2.19 7.66
C SER A 311 14.31 1.28 6.47
N GLY A 312 14.62 1.71 5.26
CA GLY A 312 14.20 1.09 3.99
C GLY A 312 12.76 1.37 3.58
N GLY A 313 11.91 1.85 4.50
CA GLY A 313 10.54 2.27 4.21
C GLY A 313 10.48 3.62 3.48
N PRO A 314 9.29 4.01 3.00
CA PRO A 314 9.13 5.26 2.27
C PRO A 314 9.04 6.46 3.22
N LEU A 315 9.60 7.59 2.77
CA LEU A 315 9.28 8.93 3.23
C LEU A 315 8.29 9.52 2.22
N VAL A 316 7.07 9.86 2.66
CA VAL A 316 6.00 10.35 1.77
C VAL A 316 5.55 11.76 2.09
N ASN A 317 5.08 12.48 1.07
CA ASN A 317 4.41 13.78 1.22
C ASN A 317 2.92 13.60 1.57
N LEU A 318 2.19 14.71 1.69
CA LEU A 318 0.76 14.71 2.03
C LEU A 318 -0.15 14.14 0.92
N ASP A 319 0.35 14.06 -0.32
CA ASP A 319 -0.36 13.42 -1.42
C ASP A 319 -0.19 11.89 -1.42
N GLY A 320 0.65 11.35 -0.53
CA GLY A 320 0.97 9.93 -0.43
C GLY A 320 1.95 9.45 -1.50
N GLU A 321 2.71 10.37 -2.10
CA GLU A 321 3.78 10.07 -3.05
C GLU A 321 5.10 9.88 -2.30
N VAL A 322 5.91 8.94 -2.76
CA VAL A 322 7.23 8.68 -2.17
C VAL A 322 8.20 9.74 -2.65
N ILE A 323 8.71 10.54 -1.71
CA ILE A 323 9.72 11.57 -1.94
C ILE A 323 11.11 11.16 -1.45
N GLY A 324 11.21 10.02 -0.76
CA GLY A 324 12.49 9.38 -0.47
C GLY A 324 12.41 8.02 0.23
N ILE A 325 13.57 7.42 0.49
CA ILE A 325 13.73 6.17 1.26
C ILE A 325 14.34 6.51 2.62
N ASN A 326 13.68 6.14 3.71
CA ASN A 326 14.18 6.34 5.07
C ASN A 326 15.51 5.59 5.26
N THR A 327 16.59 6.26 5.66
CA THR A 327 17.92 5.62 5.75
C THR A 327 18.57 5.75 7.12
N LEU A 328 18.99 6.96 7.46
CA LEU A 328 19.91 7.19 8.56
C LEU A 328 19.32 8.19 9.54
N LYS A 329 19.56 7.95 10.82
CA LYS A 329 19.43 8.95 11.89
C LYS A 329 20.83 9.32 12.37
N VAL A 330 21.14 10.60 12.35
CA VAL A 330 22.46 11.11 12.79
C VAL A 330 22.39 11.69 14.20
N ALA A 331 21.34 12.44 14.50
CA ALA A 331 21.12 13.05 15.82
C ALA A 331 19.62 13.15 16.14
N ALA A 332 19.28 13.57 17.37
CA ALA A 332 17.88 13.86 17.71
C ALA A 332 17.35 15.01 16.82
N GLY A 333 16.23 14.78 16.13
CA GLY A 333 15.63 15.75 15.21
C GLY A 333 16.36 15.90 13.86
N ILE A 334 17.34 15.05 13.54
CA ILE A 334 18.04 15.05 12.25
C ILE A 334 18.10 13.63 11.70
N SER A 335 17.22 13.37 10.73
CA SER A 335 17.16 12.14 9.95
C SER A 335 17.33 12.44 8.46
N PHE A 336 17.77 11.43 7.71
CA PHE A 336 18.03 11.53 6.28
C PHE A 336 17.26 10.46 5.49
N ALA A 337 16.81 10.86 4.30
CA ALA A 337 16.23 9.98 3.32
C ALA A 337 16.91 10.14 1.96
N ILE A 338 17.04 9.04 1.22
CA ILE A 338 17.52 9.07 -0.17
C ILE A 338 16.42 9.67 -1.04
N PRO A 339 16.69 10.71 -1.84
CA PRO A 339 15.67 11.38 -2.66
C PRO A 339 15.01 10.45 -3.70
N SER A 340 13.70 10.62 -3.96
CA SER A 340 12.96 9.79 -4.93
C SER A 340 13.51 9.87 -6.36
N ASP A 341 14.04 11.03 -6.78
CA ASP A 341 14.62 11.18 -8.12
C ASP A 341 15.87 10.29 -8.30
N ARG A 342 16.56 9.99 -7.19
CA ARG A 342 17.67 9.03 -7.20
C ARG A 342 17.19 7.59 -7.40
N ILE A 343 16.03 7.25 -6.84
CA ILE A 343 15.35 5.96 -7.08
C ILE A 343 15.02 5.83 -8.56
N THR A 344 14.42 6.87 -9.17
CA THR A 344 14.11 6.90 -10.60
C THR A 344 15.36 6.68 -11.44
N LYS A 345 16.45 7.39 -11.15
CA LYS A 345 17.74 7.22 -11.83
C LYS A 345 18.28 5.79 -11.69
N PHE A 346 18.28 5.23 -10.48
CA PHE A 346 18.72 3.85 -10.23
C PHE A 346 17.91 2.84 -11.05
N MET A 347 16.59 3.03 -11.13
CA MET A 347 15.69 2.17 -11.90
C MET A 347 15.97 2.23 -13.41
N THR A 348 16.18 3.43 -13.96
CA THR A 348 16.53 3.61 -15.37
C THR A 348 17.89 2.99 -15.69
N GLU A 349 18.91 3.23 -14.86
CA GLU A 349 20.25 2.66 -15.05
C GLU A 349 20.26 1.13 -14.95
N SER A 350 19.44 0.54 -14.07
CA SER A 350 19.25 -0.90 -13.99
C SER A 350 18.63 -1.47 -15.28
N GLN A 351 17.60 -0.81 -15.81
CA GLN A 351 16.97 -1.23 -17.06
C GLN A 351 17.94 -1.13 -18.24
N ASP A 352 18.68 -0.02 -18.34
CA ASP A 352 19.68 0.20 -19.38
C ASP A 352 20.83 -0.81 -19.28
N LYS A 353 21.27 -1.18 -18.07
CA LYS A 353 22.23 -2.27 -17.85
C LYS A 353 21.69 -3.59 -18.39
N LYS A 354 20.41 -3.93 -18.22
CA LYS A 354 19.84 -5.16 -18.80
C LYS A 354 19.77 -5.14 -20.32
N TYR A 355 19.59 -3.97 -20.93
CA TYR A 355 19.62 -3.82 -22.39
C TYR A 355 21.05 -3.77 -22.97
N LYS A 356 22.04 -3.28 -22.20
CA LYS A 356 23.46 -3.23 -22.60
C LYS A 356 24.25 -4.49 -22.25
N ASP A 357 23.94 -5.18 -21.15
CA ASP A 357 24.51 -6.46 -20.75
C ASP A 357 23.78 -7.62 -21.47
N GLY A 358 23.90 -7.69 -22.79
CA GLY A 358 23.59 -8.92 -23.50
C GLY A 358 24.40 -10.10 -22.94
N LYS A 359 23.75 -11.25 -22.70
CA LYS A 359 24.37 -12.58 -22.49
C LYS A 359 25.59 -12.58 -21.54
N LYS A 360 25.36 -12.48 -20.22
CA LYS A 360 26.45 -12.58 -19.22
C LYS A 360 26.98 -14.00 -19.12
N ARG A 361 28.31 -14.15 -19.17
CA ARG A 361 28.98 -15.42 -18.87
C ARG A 361 29.14 -15.62 -17.37
N PHE A 362 28.97 -16.84 -16.89
CA PHE A 362 29.12 -17.18 -15.48
C PHE A 362 29.70 -18.58 -15.30
N ILE A 363 30.42 -18.78 -14.19
CA ILE A 363 30.87 -20.11 -13.74
C ILE A 363 30.16 -20.58 -12.46
N GLY A 364 29.44 -19.68 -11.76
CA GLY A 364 28.58 -20.02 -10.63
C GLY A 364 29.31 -20.23 -9.30
N ILE A 365 30.21 -19.33 -8.92
CA ILE A 365 30.84 -19.27 -7.60
C ILE A 365 30.61 -17.90 -6.95
N LYS A 366 30.52 -17.86 -5.62
CA LYS A 366 30.73 -16.62 -4.85
C LYS A 366 32.17 -16.57 -4.40
N MET A 367 32.81 -15.45 -4.71
CA MET A 367 34.23 -15.24 -4.52
C MET A 367 34.51 -14.17 -3.48
N LEU A 368 35.56 -14.39 -2.69
CA LEU A 368 36.15 -13.39 -1.80
C LEU A 368 37.61 -13.22 -2.17
N THR A 369 38.07 -11.98 -2.31
CA THR A 369 39.50 -11.69 -2.50
C THR A 369 40.24 -11.99 -1.20
N ILE A 370 41.33 -12.77 -1.28
CA ILE A 370 42.19 -13.00 -0.12
C ILE A 370 42.97 -11.73 0.18
N THR A 371 42.77 -11.19 1.38
CA THR A 371 43.60 -10.14 1.97
C THR A 371 44.44 -10.74 3.09
N PRO A 372 45.56 -10.11 3.50
CA PRO A 372 46.35 -10.57 4.64
C PRO A 372 45.52 -10.75 5.91
N SER A 373 44.63 -9.79 6.20
CA SER A 373 43.72 -9.87 7.35
C SER A 373 42.76 -11.06 7.27
N PHE A 374 42.21 -11.35 6.08
CA PHE A 374 41.32 -12.48 5.85
C PHE A 374 42.06 -13.81 5.99
N ALA A 375 43.26 -13.93 5.43
CA ALA A 375 44.06 -15.15 5.54
C ALA A 375 44.42 -15.47 7.01
N GLU A 376 44.82 -14.46 7.78
CA GLU A 376 45.11 -14.61 9.21
C GLU A 376 43.87 -15.03 10.02
N GLU A 377 42.73 -14.36 9.80
CA GLU A 377 41.46 -14.72 10.45
C GLU A 377 41.05 -16.17 10.14
N ARG A 378 41.22 -16.61 8.88
CA ARG A 378 40.89 -17.98 8.47
C ARG A 378 41.85 -19.01 9.05
N LYS A 379 43.16 -18.71 9.17
CA LYS A 379 44.14 -19.58 9.85
C LYS A 379 43.84 -19.76 11.33
N ILE A 380 43.33 -18.73 12.00
CA ILE A 380 42.90 -18.84 13.41
C ILE A 380 41.75 -19.85 13.56
N HIS A 381 40.80 -19.85 12.62
CA HIS A 381 39.63 -20.73 12.67
C HIS A 381 39.85 -22.12 12.03
N ASN A 382 40.81 -22.24 11.13
CA ASN A 382 41.20 -23.48 10.46
C ASN A 382 42.73 -23.54 10.31
N PRO A 383 43.44 -24.26 11.19
CA PRO A 383 44.90 -24.36 11.14
C PRO A 383 45.45 -24.93 9.83
N ASP A 384 44.64 -25.72 9.12
CA ASP A 384 44.99 -26.30 7.81
C ASP A 384 44.68 -25.36 6.64
N PHE A 385 44.33 -24.10 6.90
CA PHE A 385 44.10 -23.11 5.85
C PHE A 385 45.41 -22.84 5.09
N PRO A 386 45.42 -22.92 3.74
CA PRO A 386 46.65 -22.84 2.96
C PRO A 386 47.40 -21.52 3.17
N ASP A 387 48.73 -21.58 3.15
CA ASP A 387 49.55 -20.36 3.20
C ASP A 387 49.55 -19.67 1.83
N VAL A 388 48.69 -18.67 1.69
CA VAL A 388 48.52 -17.89 0.47
C VAL A 388 48.49 -16.40 0.79
N THR A 389 49.23 -15.62 0.02
CA THR A 389 49.33 -14.16 0.15
C THR A 389 48.33 -13.42 -0.74
N SER A 390 47.82 -14.08 -1.78
CA SER A 390 46.86 -13.56 -2.74
C SER A 390 46.09 -14.72 -3.40
N GLY A 391 44.96 -14.41 -4.01
CA GLY A 391 44.09 -15.40 -4.65
C GLY A 391 42.63 -15.18 -4.29
N ILE A 392 41.77 -16.04 -4.85
CA ILE A 392 40.32 -15.91 -4.74
C ILE A 392 39.76 -17.08 -3.96
N TYR A 393 39.25 -16.80 -2.77
CA TYR A 393 38.60 -17.79 -1.92
C TYR A 393 37.18 -18.10 -2.42
N VAL A 394 36.89 -19.38 -2.64
CA VAL A 394 35.57 -19.87 -3.06
C VAL A 394 34.70 -20.03 -1.82
N HIS A 395 33.82 -19.06 -1.63
CA HIS A 395 32.91 -19.01 -0.48
C HIS A 395 31.65 -19.86 -0.68
N GLU A 396 31.14 -19.91 -1.91
CA GLU A 396 29.96 -20.70 -2.26
C GLU A 396 30.09 -21.21 -3.69
N VAL A 397 29.60 -22.42 -3.96
CA VAL A 397 29.45 -22.98 -5.31
C VAL A 397 27.97 -23.17 -5.60
N VAL A 398 27.48 -22.57 -6.67
CA VAL A 398 26.06 -22.62 -7.06
C VAL A 398 25.73 -24.02 -7.60
N PRO A 399 24.63 -24.66 -7.17
CA PRO A 399 24.20 -25.95 -7.72
C PRO A 399 23.95 -25.90 -9.24
N ASN A 400 24.26 -26.99 -9.93
CA ASN A 400 24.19 -27.17 -11.38
C ASN A 400 25.01 -26.17 -12.20
N SER A 401 25.94 -25.44 -11.58
CA SER A 401 26.81 -24.49 -12.28
C SER A 401 28.01 -25.16 -12.97
N PRO A 402 28.68 -24.47 -13.93
CA PRO A 402 29.94 -24.94 -14.49
C PRO A 402 31.00 -25.27 -13.43
N ALA A 403 31.14 -24.45 -12.38
CA ALA A 403 32.10 -24.69 -11.31
C ALA A 403 31.79 -25.96 -10.52
N GLN A 404 30.51 -26.23 -10.20
CA GLN A 404 30.15 -27.47 -9.51
C GLN A 404 30.45 -28.70 -10.38
N ARG A 405 30.07 -28.67 -11.66
CA ARG A 405 30.31 -29.79 -12.59
C ARG A 405 31.80 -29.98 -12.88
N GLY A 406 32.56 -28.90 -12.86
CA GLY A 406 34.01 -28.91 -13.00
C GLY A 406 34.77 -29.30 -11.73
N GLY A 407 34.09 -29.55 -10.61
CA GLY A 407 34.71 -30.08 -9.39
C GLY A 407 35.31 -29.04 -8.44
N ILE A 408 34.99 -27.75 -8.63
CA ILE A 408 35.30 -26.69 -7.67
C ILE A 408 34.45 -26.87 -6.42
N GLN A 409 35.05 -26.66 -5.24
CA GLN A 409 34.42 -26.86 -3.95
C GLN A 409 34.51 -25.59 -3.09
N VAL A 410 33.61 -25.51 -2.11
CA VAL A 410 33.67 -24.47 -1.08
C VAL A 410 34.95 -24.66 -0.27
N GLY A 411 35.72 -23.60 -0.08
CA GLY A 411 37.02 -23.68 0.58
C GLY A 411 38.23 -23.58 -0.34
N ASP A 412 38.03 -23.83 -1.63
CA ASP A 412 39.08 -23.73 -2.65
C ASP A 412 39.64 -22.31 -2.75
N ILE A 413 40.93 -22.20 -3.09
CA ILE A 413 41.60 -20.91 -3.34
C ILE A 413 42.12 -20.89 -4.77
N ILE A 414 41.51 -20.08 -5.62
CA ILE A 414 41.92 -19.94 -7.02
C ILE A 414 43.10 -18.95 -7.07
N VAL A 415 44.28 -19.44 -7.44
CA VAL A 415 45.52 -18.65 -7.45
C VAL A 415 45.88 -18.16 -8.85
N LYS A 416 45.50 -18.88 -9.91
CA LYS A 416 45.70 -18.44 -11.30
C LYS A 416 44.50 -18.76 -12.19
N VAL A 417 44.35 -17.97 -13.25
CA VAL A 417 43.46 -18.25 -14.38
C VAL A 417 44.27 -18.17 -15.68
N ASN A 418 44.23 -19.24 -16.49
CA ASN A 418 44.95 -19.32 -17.76
C ASN A 418 46.44 -18.94 -17.63
N GLY A 419 47.08 -19.40 -16.54
CA GLY A 419 48.47 -19.13 -16.22
C GLY A 419 48.75 -17.74 -15.62
N ARG A 420 47.75 -16.85 -15.54
CA ARG A 420 47.88 -15.50 -14.95
C ARG A 420 47.53 -15.51 -13.45
N PRO A 421 48.40 -15.00 -12.57
CA PRO A 421 48.10 -14.86 -11.15
C PRO A 421 46.87 -13.98 -10.89
N LEU A 422 46.06 -14.36 -9.90
CA LEU A 422 44.88 -13.63 -9.48
C LEU A 422 45.17 -12.89 -8.17
N VAL A 423 44.95 -11.57 -8.17
CA VAL A 423 45.12 -10.72 -6.98
C VAL A 423 43.75 -10.32 -6.44
N THR A 424 42.79 -10.02 -7.32
CA THR A 424 41.45 -9.56 -6.94
C THR A 424 40.35 -10.34 -7.64
N SER A 425 39.17 -10.40 -7.03
CA SER A 425 37.99 -11.03 -7.62
C SER A 425 37.57 -10.42 -8.95
N SER A 426 37.93 -9.16 -9.20
CA SER A 426 37.77 -8.50 -10.50
C SER A 426 38.58 -9.18 -11.61
N ASP A 427 39.80 -9.64 -11.32
CA ASP A 427 40.68 -10.30 -12.29
C ASP A 427 40.04 -11.60 -12.80
N LEU A 428 39.45 -12.38 -11.89
CA LEU A 428 38.74 -13.61 -12.25
C LEU A 428 37.42 -13.31 -12.95
N HIS A 429 36.72 -12.25 -12.53
CA HIS A 429 35.49 -11.82 -13.20
C HIS A 429 35.75 -11.45 -14.66
N GLU A 430 36.81 -10.69 -14.93
CA GLU A 430 37.20 -10.28 -16.28
C GLU A 430 37.51 -11.51 -17.16
N ALA A 431 38.25 -12.48 -16.62
CA ALA A 431 38.52 -13.73 -17.34
C ALA A 431 37.23 -14.49 -17.67
N VAL A 432 36.29 -14.60 -16.73
CA VAL A 432 34.98 -15.26 -16.95
C VAL A 432 34.17 -14.60 -18.07
N MET A 433 34.26 -13.28 -18.19
CA MET A 433 33.49 -12.54 -19.20
C MET A 433 34.12 -12.65 -20.59
N ASN A 434 35.44 -12.74 -20.68
CA ASN A 434 36.17 -12.58 -21.94
C ASN A 434 36.77 -13.88 -22.50
N GLU A 435 36.92 -14.92 -21.68
CA GLU A 435 37.66 -16.14 -22.05
C GLU A 435 36.79 -17.40 -21.90
N SER A 436 37.08 -18.41 -22.71
CA SER A 436 36.51 -19.75 -22.60
C SER A 436 37.38 -20.73 -23.39
N PRO A 437 37.88 -21.83 -22.80
CA PRO A 437 37.68 -22.22 -21.40
C PRO A 437 38.60 -21.46 -20.43
N LEU A 438 38.36 -21.64 -19.13
CA LEU A 438 39.17 -21.14 -18.03
C LEU A 438 39.92 -22.29 -17.37
N LEU A 439 41.24 -22.30 -17.50
CA LEU A 439 42.11 -23.19 -16.75
C LEU A 439 42.45 -22.53 -15.41
N LEU A 440 41.81 -22.99 -14.34
CA LEU A 440 42.00 -22.50 -12.99
C LEU A 440 43.05 -23.33 -12.24
N GLU A 441 44.03 -22.65 -11.67
CA GLU A 441 44.96 -23.24 -10.70
C GLU A 441 44.41 -22.97 -9.30
N VAL A 442 44.12 -24.05 -8.57
CA VAL A 442 43.37 -24.03 -7.32
C VAL A 442 44.16 -24.74 -6.23
N ARG A 443 44.31 -24.07 -5.09
CA ARG A 443 44.86 -24.65 -3.87
C ARG A 443 43.74 -25.18 -2.98
N ARG A 444 43.77 -26.48 -2.70
CA ARG A 444 42.84 -27.17 -1.81
C ARG A 444 43.64 -27.87 -0.71
N GLY A 445 43.67 -27.26 0.47
CA GLY A 445 44.61 -27.68 1.51
C GLY A 445 46.06 -27.51 1.03
N ASN A 446 46.84 -28.59 1.03
CA ASN A 446 48.23 -28.60 0.59
C ASN A 446 48.41 -28.97 -0.90
N ASP A 447 47.33 -29.29 -1.60
CA ASP A 447 47.40 -29.72 -3.00
C ASP A 447 47.13 -28.54 -3.95
N ASP A 448 47.95 -28.44 -4.99
CA ASP A 448 47.71 -27.56 -6.14
C ASP A 448 47.09 -28.38 -7.27
N MET A 449 45.90 -27.97 -7.71
CA MET A 449 45.08 -28.68 -8.68
C MET A 449 44.74 -27.78 -9.86
N LEU A 450 44.52 -28.39 -11.03
CA LEU A 450 44.08 -27.69 -12.25
C LEU A 450 42.66 -28.11 -12.61
N PHE A 451 41.81 -27.11 -12.84
CA PHE A 451 40.40 -27.30 -13.23
C PHE A 451 40.11 -26.55 -14.52
N ASN A 452 39.52 -27.23 -15.50
CA ASN A 452 39.12 -26.62 -16.75
C ASN A 452 37.61 -26.34 -16.72
N LEU A 453 37.22 -25.06 -16.77
CA LEU A 453 35.82 -24.64 -16.71
C LEU A 453 35.39 -23.94 -18.00
N GLU A 454 34.18 -24.25 -18.47
CA GLU A 454 33.54 -23.51 -19.56
C GLU A 454 32.48 -22.58 -18.97
N PRO A 455 32.64 -21.25 -19.07
CA PRO A 455 31.61 -20.32 -18.64
C PRO A 455 30.31 -20.49 -19.44
N GLU A 456 29.19 -20.61 -18.75
CA GLU A 456 27.86 -20.63 -19.36
C GLU A 456 27.34 -19.21 -19.57
N VAL A 457 26.53 -19.02 -20.62
CA VAL A 457 25.86 -17.76 -20.88
C VAL A 457 24.49 -17.78 -20.20
N SER A 458 24.29 -16.89 -19.23
CA SER A 458 22.96 -16.61 -18.68
C SER A 458 22.10 -15.91 -19.74
N MET A 459 20.92 -16.48 -20.00
CA MET A 459 19.88 -15.83 -20.81
C MET A 459 19.23 -14.67 -20.08
#